data_AF-A0A7S0LJZ8-F1
#
_entry.id   AF-A0A7S0LJZ8-F1
#
_cell.length_a   1.000
_cell.length_b   1.000
_cell.length_c   1.000
_cell.angle_alpha   90.00
_cell.angle_beta   90.00
_cell.angle_gamma   90.00
#
_symmetry.space_group_name_H-M   'P 1'
#
loop_
_entity.id
_entity.type
_entity.pdbx_description
1 polymer ?
#
loop_
_entity_poly.entity_id
_entity_poly.type
_entity_poly.pdbx_seq_one_letter_code
_entity_poly.pdbx_strand_id
1 'polypeptide(L)'
;WTISELKHLLEANDQLKGGTKPVLVARCADGKLYGGLPRCPQCGGGKLKVTYHGASGHGGRGWFRCPGYYDDDEYVNCSFVGLDVQRTEWKQEDADAGAVPACESADLVEV
;
A
#
# COMPACT_ATOMS: atom_id res chain seq x y z
N TRP A 1 -4.45 11.65 -12.03
CA TRP A 1 -4.64 12.01 -10.61
C TRP A 1 -3.86 13.26 -10.20
N THR A 2 -4.58 14.23 -9.66
CA THR A 2 -4.08 15.36 -8.85
C THR A 2 -3.64 14.89 -7.46
N ILE A 3 -2.95 15.75 -6.69
CA ILE A 3 -2.54 15.41 -5.31
C ILE A 3 -3.75 15.15 -4.43
N SER A 4 -4.83 15.91 -4.58
CA SER A 4 -6.05 15.77 -3.79
C SER A 4 -6.74 14.43 -4.05
N GLU A 5 -6.88 14.03 -5.31
CA GLU A 5 -7.44 12.72 -5.68
C GLU A 5 -6.60 11.56 -5.13
N LEU A 6 -5.26 11.65 -5.21
CA LEU A 6 -4.39 10.63 -4.63
C LEU A 6 -4.58 10.50 -3.12
N LYS A 7 -4.73 11.63 -2.42
CA LYS A 7 -4.98 11.62 -0.98
C LYS A 7 -6.34 11.02 -0.63
N HIS A 8 -7.37 11.26 -1.42
CA HIS A 8 -8.70 10.66 -1.22
C HIS A 8 -8.64 9.14 -1.40
N LEU A 9 -8.00 8.67 -2.49
CA LEU A 9 -7.83 7.25 -2.74
C LEU A 9 -7.05 6.54 -1.62
N LEU A 10 -5.99 7.18 -1.12
CA LEU A 10 -5.22 6.67 0.02
C LEU A 10 -6.05 6.68 1.31
N GLU A 11 -6.93 7.66 1.51
CA GLU A 11 -7.83 7.74 2.67
C GLU A 11 -8.84 6.59 2.71
N ALA A 12 -9.51 6.33 1.58
CA ALA A 12 -10.47 5.24 1.44
C ALA A 12 -9.86 3.86 1.74
N ASN A 13 -8.55 3.73 1.52
CA ASN A 13 -7.75 2.53 1.79
C ASN A 13 -6.99 2.59 3.12
N ASP A 14 -7.29 3.56 3.97
CA ASP A 14 -6.66 3.78 5.28
C ASP A 14 -5.12 3.89 5.25
N GLN A 15 -4.57 4.35 4.13
CA GLN A 15 -3.13 4.52 3.93
C GLN A 15 -2.62 5.88 4.42
N LEU A 16 -1.30 6.06 4.40
CA LEU A 16 -0.63 7.33 4.72
C LEU A 16 -0.78 8.34 3.57
N LYS A 17 -1.31 9.53 3.88
CA LYS A 17 -1.58 10.63 2.93
C LYS A 17 -0.46 11.69 2.84
N GLY A 18 0.60 11.55 3.64
CA GLY A 18 1.71 12.51 3.71
C GLY A 18 2.82 12.22 2.70
N GLY A 19 3.44 13.26 2.13
CA GLY A 19 4.55 13.15 1.18
C GLY A 19 4.38 14.01 -0.06
N THR A 20 5.33 13.91 -0.98
CA THR A 20 5.28 14.55 -2.30
C THR A 20 4.41 13.75 -3.27
N LYS A 21 3.98 14.36 -4.39
CA LYS A 21 3.21 13.68 -5.44
C LYS A 21 3.77 12.30 -5.86
N PRO A 22 5.07 12.12 -6.17
CA PRO A 22 5.60 10.81 -6.56
C PRO A 22 5.47 9.76 -5.44
N VAL A 23 5.60 10.16 -4.17
CA VAL A 23 5.41 9.25 -3.02
C VAL A 23 3.95 8.78 -2.94
N LEU A 24 3.00 9.69 -3.15
CA LEU A 24 1.57 9.34 -3.14
C LEU A 24 1.23 8.40 -4.30
N VAL A 25 1.74 8.68 -5.51
CA VAL A 25 1.56 7.79 -6.68
C VAL A 25 2.13 6.41 -6.41
N ALA A 26 3.36 6.31 -5.87
CA ALA A 26 3.98 5.04 -5.56
C ALA A 26 3.17 4.21 -4.55
N ARG A 27 2.60 4.85 -3.53
CA ARG A 27 1.71 4.17 -2.56
C ARG A 27 0.42 3.66 -3.19
N CYS A 28 -0.22 4.47 -4.03
CA CYS A 28 -1.42 4.03 -4.74
C CYS A 28 -1.12 2.86 -5.68
N ALA A 29 0.02 2.91 -6.39
CA ALA A 29 0.44 1.82 -7.28
C ALA A 29 0.73 0.54 -6.49
N ASP A 30 1.47 0.64 -5.39
CA ASP A 30 1.74 -0.47 -4.49
C ASP A 30 0.47 -1.12 -3.95
N GLY A 31 -0.47 -0.28 -3.49
CA GLY A 31 -1.76 -0.71 -2.99
C GLY A 31 -2.62 -1.41 -4.05
N LYS A 32 -2.64 -0.89 -5.27
CA LYS A 32 -3.37 -1.51 -6.39
C LYS A 32 -2.79 -2.85 -6.82
N LEU A 33 -1.46 -3.03 -6.74
CA LEU A 33 -0.79 -4.25 -7.18
C LEU A 33 -0.80 -5.34 -6.11
N TYR A 34 -0.64 -4.97 -4.83
CA TYR A 34 -0.40 -5.93 -3.75
C TYR A 34 -1.42 -5.86 -2.62
N GLY A 35 -2.34 -4.90 -2.65
CA GLY A 35 -3.26 -4.60 -1.54
C GLY A 35 -2.73 -3.51 -0.59
N GLY A 36 -3.64 -2.95 0.19
CA GLY A 36 -3.35 -1.91 1.17
C GLY A 36 -2.57 -2.44 2.38
N LEU A 37 -1.71 -1.61 2.95
CA LEU A 37 -1.05 -1.95 4.22
C LEU A 37 -2.09 -1.99 5.34
N PRO A 38 -2.14 -3.05 6.15
CA PRO A 38 -3.06 -3.12 7.26
C PRO A 38 -2.63 -2.13 8.36
N ARG A 39 -3.54 -1.91 9.32
CA ARG A 39 -3.14 -1.37 10.62
C ARG A 39 -2.13 -2.30 11.29
N CYS A 40 -1.32 -1.73 12.17
CA CYS A 40 -0.34 -2.50 12.91
C CYS A 40 -1.03 -3.65 13.67
N PRO A 41 -0.65 -4.91 13.44
CA PRO A 41 -1.29 -6.05 14.10
C PRO A 41 -0.99 -6.10 15.61
N GLN A 42 0.03 -5.36 16.07
CA GLN A 42 0.41 -5.31 17.48
C GLN A 42 -0.34 -4.23 18.26
N CYS A 43 -0.49 -3.01 17.73
CA CYS A 43 -1.14 -1.91 18.45
C CYS A 43 -2.51 -1.50 17.91
N GLY A 44 -2.94 -2.00 16.75
CA GLY A 44 -4.21 -1.67 16.11
C GLY A 44 -4.31 -0.24 15.55
N GLY A 45 -3.56 0.72 16.08
CA GLY A 45 -3.63 2.12 15.68
C GLY A 45 -2.60 2.54 14.63
N GLY A 46 -1.36 2.05 14.70
CA GLY A 46 -0.28 2.53 13.83
C GLY A 46 -0.46 2.20 12.35
N LYS A 47 -0.21 3.18 11.46
CA LYS A 47 -0.11 2.93 10.01
C LYS A 47 1.30 2.48 9.68
N LEU A 48 1.42 1.27 9.13
CA LEU A 48 2.72 0.67 8.84
C LEU A 48 3.48 1.46 7.76
N LYS A 49 4.78 1.58 7.95
CA LYS A 49 5.72 2.05 6.93
C LYS A 49 6.48 0.85 6.40
N VAL A 50 6.57 0.74 5.07
CA VAL A 50 7.31 -0.33 4.40
C VAL A 50 8.60 0.22 3.80
N THR A 51 9.67 -0.54 3.94
CA THR A 51 10.95 -0.32 3.24
C THR A 51 11.21 -1.52 2.35
N TYR A 52 11.34 -1.29 1.04
CA TYR A 52 11.60 -2.33 0.06
C TYR A 52 13.11 -2.49 -0.18
N HIS A 53 13.62 -3.71 -0.04
CA HIS A 53 15.00 -4.05 -0.40
C HIS A 53 15.09 -4.34 -1.91
N GLY A 54 14.85 -3.31 -2.74
CA GLY A 54 14.87 -3.41 -4.20
C GLY A 54 13.87 -2.48 -4.87
N ALA A 55 14.21 -1.98 -6.06
CA ALA A 55 13.37 -1.04 -6.81
C ALA A 55 12.21 -1.72 -7.55
N SER A 56 12.29 -3.04 -7.81
CA SER A 56 11.32 -3.81 -8.58
C SER A 56 11.20 -5.24 -8.06
N GLY A 57 10.02 -5.86 -8.23
CA GLY A 57 9.82 -7.29 -7.97
C GLY A 57 9.69 -7.70 -6.49
N HIS A 58 9.38 -6.77 -5.57
CA HIS A 58 9.26 -7.10 -4.15
C HIS A 58 8.02 -7.94 -3.79
N GLY A 59 7.05 -8.12 -4.71
CA GLY A 59 5.92 -9.04 -4.53
C GLY A 59 5.05 -8.70 -3.32
N GLY A 60 4.95 -7.42 -2.96
CA GLY A 60 4.25 -6.96 -1.75
C GLY A 60 4.98 -7.19 -0.42
N ARG A 61 6.17 -7.79 -0.42
CA ARG A 61 6.97 -8.07 0.78
C ARG A 61 8.03 -7.00 1.03
N GLY A 62 8.36 -6.74 2.29
CA GLY A 62 9.32 -5.71 2.66
C GLY A 62 9.50 -5.63 4.17
N TRP A 63 10.32 -4.68 4.62
CA TRP A 63 10.45 -4.41 6.04
C TRP A 63 9.34 -3.46 6.49
N PHE A 64 8.34 -4.01 7.17
CA PHE A 64 7.23 -3.27 7.76
C PHE A 64 7.60 -2.83 9.16
N ARG A 65 7.44 -1.55 9.45
CA ARG A 65 7.66 -0.97 10.77
C ARG A 65 6.47 -0.12 11.19
N CYS A 66 6.04 -0.27 12.43
CA CYS A 66 5.10 0.64 13.05
C CYS A 66 5.84 1.87 13.60
N PRO A 67 5.45 3.11 13.23
CA PRO A 67 6.01 4.33 13.81
C PRO A 67 5.29 4.78 15.09
N GLY A 68 4.39 3.97 15.66
CA GLY A 68 3.44 4.41 16.68
C GLY A 68 2.24 5.17 16.09
N TYR A 69 1.36 5.66 16.95
CA TYR A 69 0.23 6.51 16.59
C TYR A 69 -0.07 7.49 17.73
N TYR A 70 -0.89 8.51 17.45
CA TYR A 70 -1.45 9.37 18.48
C TYR A 70 -2.87 8.89 18.78
N ASP A 71 -3.14 8.66 20.07
CA ASP A 71 -4.47 8.42 20.60
C ASP A 71 -4.88 9.68 21.37
N ASP A 72 -5.88 10.40 20.86
CA ASP A 72 -6.17 11.78 21.25
C ASP A 72 -4.92 12.67 21.19
N ASP A 73 -4.37 13.03 22.35
CA ASP A 73 -3.16 13.87 22.50
C ASP A 73 -1.95 13.08 23.05
N GLU A 74 -2.09 11.76 23.25
CA GLU A 74 -1.02 10.91 23.77
C GLU A 74 -0.35 10.11 22.63
N TYR A 75 0.98 10.21 22.56
CA TYR A 75 1.74 9.40 21.62
C TYR A 75 1.95 7.98 22.16
N VAL A 76 1.31 7.02 21.51
CA VAL A 76 1.48 5.60 21.80
C VAL A 76 2.60 5.05 20.93
N ASN A 77 3.73 4.72 21.58
CA ASN A 77 4.85 4.08 20.90
C ASN A 77 4.49 2.63 20.51
N CYS A 78 5.07 2.14 19.42
CA CYS A 78 4.97 0.74 19.05
C CYS A 78 6.25 0.29 18.35
N SER A 79 6.78 -0.87 18.75
CA SER A 79 8.04 -1.42 18.25
C SER A 79 7.83 -2.57 17.26
N PHE A 80 6.64 -2.69 16.67
CA PHE A 80 6.36 -3.74 15.70
C PHE A 80 7.26 -3.62 14.48
N VAL A 81 7.89 -4.75 14.13
CA VAL A 81 8.66 -4.95 12.90
C VAL A 81 8.27 -6.31 12.33
N GLY A 82 8.03 -6.37 11.03
CA GLY A 82 7.69 -7.61 10.32
C GLY A 82 8.28 -7.63 8.92
N LEU A 83 8.53 -8.84 8.39
CA LEU A 83 8.96 -9.06 7.01
C LEU A 83 7.79 -9.31 6.05
N ASP A 84 6.64 -9.66 6.59
CA ASP A 84 5.41 -9.93 5.89
C ASP A 84 4.23 -9.48 6.75
N VAL A 85 3.20 -8.95 6.11
CA VAL A 85 1.93 -8.57 6.75
C VAL A 85 0.80 -8.92 5.81
N GLN A 86 -0.31 -9.40 6.38
CA GLN A 86 -1.51 -9.67 5.60
C GLN A 86 -2.12 -8.34 5.13
N ARG A 87 -1.96 -8.06 3.84
CA ARG A 87 -2.49 -6.86 3.19
C ARG A 87 -4.00 -6.91 3.08
N THR A 88 -4.63 -5.75 3.19
CA THR A 88 -6.07 -5.61 3.00
C THR A 88 -6.38 -5.48 1.51
N GLU A 89 -7.56 -5.92 1.11
CA GLU A 89 -8.05 -5.67 -0.24
C GLU A 89 -8.07 -4.17 -0.55
N TRP A 90 -7.62 -3.80 -1.75
CA TRP A 90 -7.60 -2.43 -2.20
C TRP A 90 -8.97 -2.03 -2.75
N LYS A 91 -9.60 -1.05 -2.12
CA LYS A 91 -10.87 -0.46 -2.55
C LYS A 91 -10.59 0.52 -3.68
N GLN A 92 -11.06 0.18 -4.88
CA GLN A 92 -11.11 1.13 -5.98
C GLN A 92 -12.41 1.91 -5.87
N GLU A 93 -12.33 3.23 -5.77
CA GLU A 93 -13.49 4.07 -6.08
C GLU A 93 -13.44 4.26 -7.60
N ASP A 94 -14.42 3.70 -8.31
CA ASP A 94 -14.55 3.73 -9.77
C ASP A 94 -14.47 5.16 -10.32
N ALA A 95 -13.27 5.61 -10.65
CA ALA A 95 -13.05 6.80 -11.47
C ALA A 95 -12.43 6.47 -12.83
N ASP A 96 -12.15 5.19 -13.11
CA ASP A 96 -11.66 4.73 -14.40
C ASP A 96 -11.91 3.23 -14.57
N ALA A 97 -12.99 2.90 -15.30
CA ALA A 97 -13.12 1.66 -16.05
C ALA A 97 -12.09 1.65 -17.21
N GLY A 98 -10.81 1.78 -16.88
CA GLY A 98 -9.69 1.72 -17.80
C GLY A 98 -9.11 0.32 -17.76
N ALA A 99 -9.59 -0.50 -18.70
CA ALA A 99 -9.07 -1.82 -19.01
C ALA A 99 -7.53 -1.88 -18.87
N VAL A 100 -7.05 -2.67 -17.92
CA VAL A 100 -5.85 -3.46 -18.20
C VAL A 100 -6.37 -4.70 -18.93
N PRO A 101 -6.20 -4.83 -20.28
CA PRO A 101 -6.32 -6.15 -20.85
C PRO A 101 -5.32 -7.02 -20.12
N ALA A 102 -5.80 -8.12 -19.54
CA ALA A 102 -4.94 -9.22 -19.18
C ALA A 102 -3.99 -9.46 -20.36
N CYS A 103 -2.68 -9.41 -20.13
CA CYS A 103 -1.75 -10.01 -21.07
C CYS A 103 -1.96 -11.52 -21.00
N GLU A 104 -3.03 -11.99 -21.66
CA GLU A 104 -3.33 -13.39 -21.84
C GLU A 104 -2.55 -13.89 -23.05
N SER A 105 -1.74 -14.93 -22.78
CA SER A 105 -1.24 -15.98 -23.69
C SER A 105 -0.50 -15.60 -24.98
N ALA A 106 0.74 -16.09 -25.07
CA ALA A 106 1.23 -16.69 -26.31
C ALA A 106 1.71 -18.11 -25.99
N ASP A 107 0.80 -19.08 -26.11
CA ASP A 107 1.14 -20.43 -26.56
C ASP A 107 1.86 -20.36 -27.91
N LEU A 108 2.81 -21.28 -28.13
CA LEU A 108 3.40 -21.80 -29.39
C LEU A 108 4.77 -22.41 -28.99
N VAL A 109 5.15 -23.67 -29.24
CA VAL A 109 4.78 -24.67 -30.26
C VAL A 109 5.12 -26.08 -29.73
N GLU A 110 4.32 -27.08 -30.11
CA GLU A 110 4.64 -28.52 -30.04
C GLU A 110 5.97 -28.88 -30.74
N VAL A 111 6.72 -29.85 -30.19
CA VAL A 111 7.63 -30.73 -30.94
C VAL A 111 7.55 -32.15 -30.40
#